data_AF-A0A0R0HTD8-F1
#
_entry.id   AF-A0A0R0HTD8-F1
#
_cell.length_a   1.000
_cell.length_b   1.000
_cell.length_c   1.000
_cell.angle_alpha   90.00
_cell.angle_beta   90.00
_cell.angle_gamma   90.00
#
_symmetry.space_group_name_H-M   'P 1'
#
loop_
_entity.id
_entity.type
_entity.pdbx_description
1 polymer ?
#
loop_
_entity_poly.entity_id
_entity_poly.type
_entity_poly.pdbx_seq_one_letter_code
_entity_poly.pdbx_strand_id
1 'polypeptide(L)'
;MNKRPRSYDANDEANPRRSPPNTQFRSTINSTAAAANALNATLTVYKEQLISNLKQNIDKPPPIGLTLQESTIKSIEDTVNASYERKRKSAPLIPNDLRADIFPATGLRIGEYKFLATHKGTLMVGFYYATKRLAWEIFDIHGGIKYKIEVPWQNILAMRAIIEENKHGILQIKLAKAPTFFRHIDPPNPRSHPKWEPSNDFTGGHALKHQVHSLGFPPGDLDKYYRKLIQHDNRLLQLSQVSFSK
;
A
#
# COMPACT_ATOMS: atom_id res chain seq x y z
N MET A 1 -22.47 -5.41 84.18
CA MET A 1 -23.31 -4.52 83.32
C MET A 1 -23.16 -4.97 81.87
N ASN A 2 -24.13 -5.75 81.37
CA ASN A 2 -24.13 -6.31 80.02
C ASN A 2 -24.69 -5.29 79.01
N LYS A 3 -23.90 -4.87 78.03
CA LYS A 3 -24.40 -4.40 76.72
C LYS A 3 -23.45 -4.82 75.60
N ARG A 4 -23.84 -5.88 74.89
CA ARG A 4 -23.46 -6.25 73.51
C ARG A 4 -24.75 -6.69 72.80
N PRO A 5 -24.82 -6.68 71.45
CA PRO A 5 -24.12 -5.83 70.49
C PRO A 5 -25.08 -5.16 69.49
N ARG A 6 -24.64 -4.07 68.82
CA ARG A 6 -25.34 -3.49 67.66
C ARG A 6 -24.87 -4.19 66.38
N SER A 7 -25.83 -4.69 65.63
CA SER A 7 -25.73 -5.24 64.26
C SER A 7 -25.15 -4.22 63.29
N TYR A 8 -24.17 -4.65 62.50
CA TYR A 8 -23.82 -4.08 61.20
C TYR A 8 -23.93 -5.21 60.18
N ASP A 9 -25.13 -5.43 59.68
CA ASP A 9 -25.38 -6.23 58.49
C ASP A 9 -25.38 -5.26 57.29
N ALA A 10 -24.20 -5.04 56.72
CA ALA A 10 -24.07 -4.56 55.36
C ALA A 10 -23.34 -5.67 54.60
N ASN A 11 -24.14 -6.54 53.98
CA ASN A 11 -23.67 -7.53 53.03
C ASN A 11 -22.94 -6.79 51.91
N ASP A 12 -21.61 -6.85 51.94
CA ASP A 12 -20.73 -6.38 50.90
C ASP A 12 -20.99 -7.21 49.64
N GLU A 13 -21.64 -6.58 48.67
CA GLU A 13 -21.94 -7.14 47.37
C GLU A 13 -20.66 -7.65 46.70
N ALA A 14 -20.74 -8.92 46.29
CA ALA A 14 -20.05 -9.55 45.17
C ALA A 14 -18.96 -8.70 44.49
N ASN A 15 -17.70 -9.07 44.74
CA ASN A 15 -16.56 -8.68 43.92
C ASN A 15 -16.22 -9.80 42.92
N PRO A 16 -16.87 -9.87 41.73
CA PRO A 16 -16.47 -10.80 40.67
C PRO A 16 -15.27 -10.23 39.89
N ARG A 17 -14.16 -9.93 40.58
CA ARG A 17 -12.87 -9.65 39.91
C ARG A 17 -12.08 -10.95 39.71
N ARG A 18 -12.63 -11.85 38.89
CA ARG A 18 -11.85 -12.86 38.16
C ARG A 18 -12.49 -13.10 36.79
N SER A 19 -12.44 -12.09 35.93
CA SER A 19 -12.62 -12.33 34.49
C SER A 19 -11.50 -13.27 34.03
N PRO A 20 -11.80 -14.41 33.37
CA PRO A 20 -10.77 -15.29 32.86
C PRO A 20 -9.91 -14.58 31.79
N PRO A 21 -8.64 -14.96 31.61
CA PRO A 21 -7.76 -14.32 30.64
C PRO A 21 -8.29 -14.47 29.20
N ASN A 22 -8.82 -13.36 28.72
CA ASN A 22 -9.05 -12.89 27.35
C ASN A 22 -8.78 -13.87 26.19
N THR A 23 -9.81 -14.64 25.82
CA THR A 23 -9.83 -15.49 24.61
C THR A 23 -9.62 -14.70 23.31
N GLN A 24 -10.01 -13.41 23.25
CA GLN A 24 -9.80 -12.55 22.07
C GLN A 24 -8.33 -12.25 21.78
N PHE A 25 -7.46 -12.28 22.80
CA PHE A 25 -6.03 -12.04 22.59
C PHE A 25 -5.36 -13.26 21.93
N ARG A 26 -5.79 -14.48 22.29
CA ARG A 26 -5.28 -15.72 21.67
C ARG A 26 -5.77 -15.92 20.24
N SER A 27 -7.03 -15.56 19.92
CA SER A 27 -7.54 -15.69 18.55
C SER A 27 -6.78 -14.79 17.56
N THR A 28 -6.40 -13.58 17.98
CA THR A 28 -5.67 -12.62 17.14
C THR A 28 -4.24 -13.09 16.86
N ILE A 29 -3.54 -13.67 17.84
CA ILE A 29 -2.18 -14.23 17.66
C ILE A 29 -2.21 -15.47 16.75
N ASN A 30 -3.21 -16.33 16.90
CA ASN A 30 -3.32 -17.53 16.05
C ASN A 30 -3.64 -17.17 14.60
N SER A 31 -4.47 -16.13 14.36
CA SER A 31 -4.78 -15.62 13.03
C SER A 31 -3.57 -14.99 12.33
N THR A 32 -2.71 -14.29 13.06
CA THR A 32 -1.48 -13.70 12.48
C THR A 32 -0.41 -14.75 12.22
N ALA A 33 -0.26 -15.75 13.09
CA ALA A 33 0.68 -16.86 12.88
C ALA A 33 0.29 -17.70 11.65
N ALA A 34 -1.00 -18.02 11.46
CA ALA A 34 -1.48 -18.75 10.29
C ALA A 34 -1.22 -17.98 8.99
N ALA A 35 -1.49 -16.66 8.97
CA ALA A 35 -1.23 -15.81 7.81
C ALA A 35 0.27 -15.70 7.49
N ALA A 36 1.13 -15.56 8.51
CA ALA A 36 2.58 -15.54 8.35
C ALA A 36 3.11 -16.89 7.81
N ASN A 37 2.58 -18.01 8.31
CA ASN A 37 2.93 -19.34 7.81
C ASN A 37 2.49 -19.52 6.34
N ALA A 38 1.30 -19.05 5.97
CA ALA A 38 0.81 -19.11 4.59
C ALA A 38 1.67 -18.26 3.64
N LEU A 39 2.05 -17.04 4.06
CA LEU A 39 2.94 -16.18 3.28
C LEU A 39 4.34 -16.82 3.12
N ASN A 40 4.91 -17.37 4.19
CA ASN A 40 6.19 -18.05 4.15
C ASN A 40 6.14 -19.26 3.21
N ALA A 41 5.11 -20.10 3.31
CA ALA A 41 4.90 -21.23 2.39
C ALA A 41 4.80 -20.77 0.94
N THR A 42 4.04 -19.70 0.66
CA THR A 42 3.90 -19.14 -0.70
C THR A 42 5.25 -18.63 -1.24
N LEU A 43 6.05 -17.95 -0.40
CA LEU A 43 7.37 -17.47 -0.79
C LEU A 43 8.36 -18.62 -1.03
N THR A 44 8.27 -19.71 -0.26
CA THR A 44 9.07 -20.93 -0.47
C THR A 44 8.72 -21.58 -1.81
N VAL A 45 7.44 -21.76 -2.12
CA VAL A 45 6.99 -22.33 -3.41
C VAL A 45 7.48 -21.49 -4.58
N TYR A 46 7.35 -20.16 -4.51
CA TYR A 46 7.85 -19.27 -5.57
C TYR A 46 9.36 -19.36 -5.75
N LYS A 47 10.13 -19.44 -4.65
CA LYS A 47 11.58 -19.64 -4.69
C LYS A 47 11.94 -20.95 -5.40
N GLU A 48 11.32 -22.05 -4.99
CA GLU A 48 11.59 -23.38 -5.56
C GLU A 48 11.23 -23.43 -7.04
N GLN A 49 10.11 -22.82 -7.43
CA GLN A 49 9.70 -22.75 -8.83
C GLN A 49 10.67 -21.92 -9.67
N LEU A 50 11.17 -20.79 -9.16
CA LEU A 50 12.16 -19.97 -9.84
C LEU A 50 13.50 -20.71 -10.02
N ILE A 51 13.98 -21.40 -8.99
CA ILE A 51 15.18 -22.24 -9.06
C ILE A 51 14.98 -23.39 -10.04
N SER A 52 13.81 -24.05 -10.02
CA SER A 52 13.47 -25.12 -10.95
C SER A 52 13.46 -24.63 -12.41
N ASN A 53 12.85 -23.47 -12.68
CA ASN A 53 12.82 -22.87 -14.01
C ASN A 53 14.23 -22.51 -14.51
N LEU A 54 15.10 -22.02 -13.62
CA LEU A 54 16.50 -21.76 -13.95
C LEU A 54 17.21 -23.06 -14.32
N LYS A 55 17.00 -24.15 -13.56
CA LYS A 55 17.58 -25.47 -13.84
C LYS A 55 17.06 -26.10 -15.14
N GLN A 56 15.77 -26.00 -15.43
CA GLN A 56 15.20 -26.54 -16.69
C GLN A 56 15.70 -25.81 -17.95
N ASN A 57 16.13 -24.54 -17.82
CA ASN A 57 16.76 -23.83 -18.93
C ASN A 57 18.23 -24.22 -19.13
N ILE A 58 18.83 -25.04 -18.25
CA ILE A 58 20.18 -25.61 -18.40
C ILE A 58 20.17 -26.76 -19.41
N ASP A 59 19.16 -27.63 -19.36
CA ASP A 59 19.06 -28.80 -20.25
C ASP A 59 18.68 -28.44 -21.69
N LYS A 60 18.24 -27.21 -21.92
CA LYS A 60 17.95 -26.72 -23.27
C LYS A 60 19.25 -26.24 -23.90
N PRO A 61 19.59 -26.66 -25.13
CA PRO A 61 20.75 -26.13 -25.82
C PRO A 61 20.60 -24.60 -25.91
N PRO A 62 21.58 -23.83 -25.41
CA PRO A 62 21.46 -22.38 -25.39
C PRO A 62 21.44 -21.82 -26.82
N PRO A 63 20.78 -20.67 -27.05
CA PRO A 63 20.98 -19.90 -28.27
C PRO A 63 22.48 -19.63 -28.46
N ILE A 64 22.96 -19.91 -29.67
CA ILE A 64 24.35 -19.83 -30.16
C ILE A 64 25.27 -19.03 -29.21
N GLY A 65 26.15 -19.76 -28.51
CA GLY A 65 27.38 -19.21 -27.92
C GLY A 65 27.31 -18.64 -26.51
N LEU A 66 26.16 -18.67 -25.82
CA LEU A 66 26.07 -18.23 -24.42
C LEU A 66 25.92 -19.42 -23.46
N THR A 67 27.05 -20.04 -23.08
CA THR A 67 27.07 -21.02 -22.00
C THR A 67 27.18 -20.29 -20.67
N LEU A 68 26.14 -20.35 -19.83
CA LEU A 68 26.23 -19.89 -18.45
C LEU A 68 27.14 -20.84 -17.68
N GLN A 69 28.27 -20.33 -17.18
CA GLN A 69 29.17 -21.13 -16.35
C GLN A 69 28.49 -21.50 -15.02
N GLU A 70 28.76 -22.69 -14.49
CA GLU A 70 28.23 -23.15 -13.19
C GLU A 70 28.51 -22.15 -12.06
N SER A 71 29.64 -21.46 -12.10
CA SER A 71 30.00 -20.38 -11.18
C SER A 71 28.99 -19.22 -11.20
N THR A 72 28.48 -18.86 -12.38
CA THR A 72 27.48 -17.82 -12.56
C THR A 72 26.13 -18.27 -12.00
N ILE A 73 25.76 -19.53 -12.22
CA ILE A 73 24.53 -20.12 -11.69
C ILE A 73 24.58 -20.17 -10.17
N LYS A 74 25.68 -20.66 -9.58
CA LYS A 74 25.88 -20.68 -8.14
C LYS A 74 25.79 -19.28 -7.54
N SER A 75 26.37 -18.28 -8.20
CA SER A 75 26.25 -16.86 -7.79
C SER A 75 24.80 -16.36 -7.83
N ILE A 76 24.02 -16.74 -8.85
CA ILE A 76 22.59 -16.43 -8.94
C ILE A 76 21.82 -17.14 -7.81
N GLU A 77 22.07 -18.43 -7.57
CA GLU A 77 21.46 -19.19 -6.48
C GLU A 77 21.78 -18.58 -5.12
N ASP A 78 23.05 -18.25 -4.85
CA ASP A 78 23.50 -17.60 -3.63
C ASP A 78 22.83 -16.22 -3.47
N THR A 79 22.67 -15.46 -4.55
CA THR A 79 21.98 -14.15 -4.55
C THR A 79 20.48 -14.30 -4.26
N VAL A 80 19.81 -15.29 -4.87
CA VAL A 80 18.40 -15.60 -4.64
C VAL A 80 18.18 -16.08 -3.21
N ASN A 81 19.06 -16.96 -2.70
CA ASN A 81 19.05 -17.45 -1.34
C ASN A 81 19.28 -16.33 -0.32
N ALA A 82 20.26 -15.46 -0.54
CA ALA A 82 20.51 -14.31 0.31
C ALA A 82 19.33 -13.32 0.33
N SER A 83 18.68 -13.10 -0.82
CA SER A 83 17.46 -12.30 -0.93
C SER A 83 16.29 -12.92 -0.15
N TYR A 84 16.10 -14.24 -0.26
CA TYR A 84 15.09 -14.99 0.49
C TYR A 84 15.34 -14.95 2.00
N GLU A 85 16.58 -15.21 2.45
CA GLU A 85 16.94 -15.16 3.86
C GLU A 85 16.86 -13.74 4.43
N ARG A 86 17.17 -12.72 3.64
CA ARG A 86 16.98 -11.32 4.04
C ARG A 86 15.49 -11.02 4.25
N LYS A 87 14.60 -11.48 3.36
CA LYS A 87 13.14 -11.35 3.52
C LYS A 87 12.59 -12.15 4.70
N ARG A 88 13.10 -13.36 4.93
CA ARG A 88 12.69 -14.25 6.02
C ARG A 88 13.12 -13.72 7.39
N LYS A 89 14.35 -13.22 7.52
CA LYS A 89 14.84 -12.57 8.75
C LYS A 89 14.22 -11.19 8.97
N SER A 90 13.78 -10.52 7.91
CA SER A 90 13.01 -9.28 7.97
C SER A 90 11.49 -9.50 8.08
N ALA A 91 11.04 -10.64 8.62
CA ALA A 91 9.64 -10.86 8.97
C ALA A 91 9.37 -10.58 10.47
N PRO A 92 9.34 -9.32 10.94
CA PRO A 92 8.70 -9.00 12.22
C PRO A 92 7.17 -8.96 12.07
N LEU A 93 6.49 -9.28 13.18
CA LEU A 93 5.03 -9.39 13.40
C LEU A 93 4.21 -8.10 13.16
N ILE A 94 4.78 -7.09 12.49
CA ILE A 94 4.08 -5.90 11.99
C ILE A 94 4.61 -5.68 10.57
N PRO A 95 3.77 -5.65 9.50
CA PRO A 95 4.24 -5.56 8.12
C PRO A 95 4.97 -4.24 7.84
N ASN A 96 6.26 -4.21 8.15
CA ASN A 96 7.18 -3.12 7.86
C ASN A 96 7.63 -3.14 6.38
N ASP A 97 6.77 -3.57 5.45
CA ASP A 97 7.02 -3.44 4.01
C ASP A 97 6.81 -1.96 3.60
N LEU A 98 7.78 -1.15 4.00
CA LEU A 98 7.71 0.29 4.23
C LEU A 98 7.79 1.18 2.97
N ARG A 99 7.69 0.65 1.75
CA ARG A 99 8.06 1.48 0.58
C ARG A 99 6.91 2.30 0.02
N ALA A 100 5.89 1.64 -0.52
CA ALA A 100 4.64 2.22 -0.99
C ALA A 100 3.81 1.10 -1.62
N ASP A 101 2.49 1.26 -1.69
CA ASP A 101 1.71 0.51 -2.68
C ASP A 101 1.56 1.36 -3.93
N ILE A 102 2.02 0.86 -5.07
CA ILE A 102 1.88 1.53 -6.37
C ILE A 102 1.05 0.61 -7.27
N PHE A 103 -0.10 1.10 -7.75
CA PHE A 103 -1.07 0.29 -8.49
C PHE A 103 -1.84 1.14 -9.53
N PRO A 104 -2.34 0.53 -10.61
CA PRO A 104 -2.95 1.28 -11.71
C PRO A 104 -4.34 1.81 -11.36
N ALA A 105 -4.71 2.96 -11.95
CA ALA A 105 -6.06 3.49 -11.96
C ALA A 105 -6.58 3.61 -13.41
N THR A 106 -7.90 3.64 -13.58
CA THR A 106 -8.56 3.75 -14.89
C THR A 106 -8.82 5.20 -15.30
N GLY A 107 -8.92 6.11 -14.34
CA GLY A 107 -9.07 7.53 -14.63
C GLY A 107 -8.91 8.43 -13.43
N LEU A 108 -8.61 9.69 -13.68
CA LEU A 108 -8.49 10.77 -12.71
C LEU A 108 -9.41 11.91 -13.15
N ARG A 109 -10.15 12.48 -12.20
CA ARG A 109 -10.97 13.68 -12.39
C ARG A 109 -10.71 14.70 -11.29
N ILE A 110 -10.45 15.93 -11.69
CA ILE A 110 -10.26 17.08 -10.80
C ILE A 110 -10.99 18.26 -11.45
N GLY A 111 -12.16 18.65 -10.92
CA GLY A 111 -13.01 19.62 -11.63
C GLY A 111 -13.41 19.14 -13.03
N GLU A 112 -13.01 19.91 -14.05
CA GLU A 112 -13.20 19.57 -15.47
C GLU A 112 -11.99 18.84 -16.07
N TYR A 113 -10.80 18.94 -15.44
CA TYR A 113 -9.65 18.14 -15.83
C TYR A 113 -9.95 16.66 -15.65
N LYS A 114 -9.72 15.89 -16.72
CA LYS A 114 -9.91 14.45 -16.77
C LYS A 114 -8.74 13.79 -17.48
N PHE A 115 -8.24 12.70 -16.90
CA PHE A 115 -7.31 11.79 -17.54
C PHE A 115 -7.92 10.40 -17.54
N LEU A 116 -7.98 9.74 -18.69
CA LEU A 116 -8.43 8.34 -18.81
C LEU A 116 -7.25 7.48 -19.23
N ALA A 117 -6.98 6.42 -18.47
CA ALA A 117 -5.89 5.51 -18.76
C ALA A 117 -6.27 4.62 -19.96
N THR A 118 -5.66 4.88 -21.11
CA THR A 118 -5.85 4.08 -22.33
C THR A 118 -5.05 2.77 -22.27
N HIS A 119 -3.92 2.77 -21.57
CA HIS A 119 -3.06 1.61 -21.37
C HIS A 119 -2.71 1.43 -19.90
N LYS A 120 -2.55 0.18 -19.46
CA LYS A 120 -2.06 -0.12 -18.11
C LYS A 120 -0.72 0.57 -17.88
N GLY A 121 -0.57 1.25 -16.74
CA GLY A 121 0.67 1.97 -16.41
C GLY A 121 0.67 3.45 -16.76
N THR A 122 -0.31 3.94 -17.54
CA THR A 122 -0.39 5.38 -17.88
C THR A 122 -0.91 6.25 -16.74
N LEU A 123 -1.71 5.68 -15.83
CA LEU A 123 -2.11 6.30 -14.58
C LEU A 123 -1.81 5.36 -13.42
N MET A 124 -0.90 5.78 -12.55
CA MET A 124 -0.50 5.03 -11.36
C MET A 124 -0.85 5.80 -10.09
N VAL A 125 -1.33 5.07 -9.10
CA VAL A 125 -1.67 5.55 -7.77
C VAL A 125 -0.64 5.03 -6.79
N GLY A 126 -0.01 5.94 -6.04
CA GLY A 126 1.01 5.61 -5.04
C GLY A 126 0.54 5.96 -3.63
N PHE A 127 0.49 4.97 -2.74
CA PHE A 127 0.29 5.15 -1.31
C PHE A 127 1.64 5.03 -0.60
N TYR A 128 2.26 6.16 -0.28
CA TYR A 128 3.56 6.21 0.35
C TYR A 128 3.42 6.29 1.86
N TYR A 129 3.54 5.14 2.52
CA TYR A 129 3.36 4.98 3.96
C TYR A 129 4.45 5.69 4.77
N ALA A 130 5.72 5.50 4.41
CA ALA A 130 6.85 6.08 5.12
C ALA A 130 6.89 7.62 5.05
N THR A 131 6.60 8.19 3.87
CA THR A 131 6.61 9.65 3.67
C THR A 131 5.24 10.30 3.89
N LYS A 132 4.20 9.49 4.18
CA LYS A 132 2.82 9.91 4.41
C LYS A 132 2.25 10.75 3.27
N ARG A 133 2.31 10.21 2.05
CA ARG A 133 1.85 10.88 0.82
C ARG A 133 0.98 9.98 -0.03
N LEU A 134 0.06 10.58 -0.75
CA LEU A 134 -0.61 9.97 -1.90
C LEU A 134 -0.05 10.64 -3.16
N ALA A 135 0.13 9.88 -4.24
CA ALA A 135 0.52 10.45 -5.51
C ALA A 135 -0.24 9.86 -6.69
N TRP A 136 -0.51 10.70 -7.68
CA TRP A 136 -1.07 10.33 -8.97
C TRP A 136 0.02 10.55 -10.01
N GLU A 137 0.58 9.48 -10.56
CA GLU A 137 1.58 9.55 -11.63
C GLU A 137 0.91 9.33 -12.97
N ILE A 138 1.12 10.27 -13.89
CA ILE A 138 0.46 10.31 -15.20
C ILE A 138 1.56 10.24 -16.26
N PHE A 139 1.47 9.29 -17.18
CA PHE A 139 2.35 9.23 -18.34
C PHE A 139 1.61 9.76 -19.57
N ASP A 140 2.04 10.91 -20.06
CA ASP A 140 1.58 11.47 -21.32
C ASP A 140 2.32 10.76 -22.45
N ILE A 141 1.60 9.87 -23.14
CA ILE A 141 2.12 9.09 -24.27
C ILE A 141 2.48 9.96 -25.48
N HIS A 142 1.83 11.11 -25.66
CA HIS A 142 2.06 11.99 -26.81
C HIS A 142 3.27 12.89 -26.57
N GLY A 143 3.40 13.40 -25.34
CA GLY A 143 4.56 14.18 -24.92
C GLY A 143 5.78 13.35 -24.55
N GLY A 144 5.61 12.05 -24.26
CA GLY A 144 6.66 11.19 -23.71
C GLY A 144 7.10 11.58 -22.29
N ILE A 145 6.31 12.39 -21.58
CA ILE A 145 6.66 12.95 -20.27
C ILE A 145 5.80 12.30 -19.19
N LYS A 146 6.43 12.02 -18.05
CA LYS A 146 5.73 11.57 -16.84
C LYS A 146 5.53 12.73 -15.88
N TYR A 147 4.30 12.92 -15.45
CA TYR A 147 3.89 13.91 -14.47
C TYR A 147 3.50 13.25 -13.15
N LYS A 148 3.54 14.01 -12.06
CA LYS A 148 3.13 13.55 -10.75
C LYS A 148 2.42 14.67 -9.99
N ILE A 149 1.25 14.36 -9.47
CA ILE A 149 0.55 15.15 -8.45
C ILE A 149 0.81 14.48 -7.10
N GLU A 150 1.21 15.22 -6.09
CA GLU A 150 1.53 14.68 -4.77
C GLU A 150 0.74 15.40 -3.66
N VAL A 151 0.16 14.60 -2.79
CA VAL A 151 -0.71 15.03 -1.69
C VAL A 151 -0.14 14.50 -0.37
N PRO A 152 0.45 15.37 0.47
CA PRO A 152 0.75 15.03 1.85
C PRO A 152 -0.52 14.63 2.60
N TRP A 153 -0.49 13.56 3.39
CA TRP A 153 -1.67 13.10 4.14
C TRP A 153 -2.24 14.18 5.05
N GLN A 154 -1.38 15.02 5.65
CA GLN A 154 -1.78 16.16 6.48
C GLN A 154 -2.71 17.16 5.76
N ASN A 155 -2.70 17.20 4.43
CA ASN A 155 -3.55 18.09 3.63
C ASN A 155 -4.88 17.45 3.21
N ILE A 156 -5.20 16.23 3.65
CA ILE A 156 -6.49 15.58 3.37
C ILE A 156 -7.51 16.02 4.43
N LEU A 157 -8.72 16.42 3.99
CA LEU A 157 -9.87 16.79 4.83
C LEU A 157 -10.95 15.71 4.92
N ALA A 158 -11.10 14.92 3.87
CA ALA A 158 -12.04 13.80 3.83
C ALA A 158 -11.58 12.83 2.75
N MET A 159 -11.89 11.55 2.93
CA MET A 159 -11.62 10.53 1.93
C MET A 159 -12.78 9.54 1.93
N ARG A 160 -13.11 8.95 0.79
CA ARG A 160 -14.02 7.79 0.74
C ARG A 160 -13.68 6.88 -0.42
N ALA A 161 -13.96 5.59 -0.24
CA ALA A 161 -13.95 4.63 -1.32
C ALA A 161 -15.39 4.16 -1.61
N ILE A 162 -15.76 4.12 -2.88
CA ILE A 162 -16.97 3.45 -3.35
C ILE A 162 -16.50 2.12 -3.92
N ILE A 163 -16.81 1.04 -3.21
CA ILE A 163 -16.39 -0.33 -3.54
C ILE A 163 -17.68 -1.16 -3.56
N GLU A 164 -18.06 -1.62 -4.74
CA GLU A 164 -19.23 -2.46 -4.96
C GLU A 164 -18.80 -3.71 -5.73
N GLU A 165 -19.44 -4.84 -5.47
CA GLU A 165 -19.12 -6.10 -6.10
C GLU A 165 -19.28 -6.01 -7.62
N ASN A 166 -18.28 -6.50 -8.36
CA ASN A 166 -18.24 -6.49 -9.83
C ASN A 166 -18.33 -5.08 -10.49
N LYS A 167 -18.14 -3.99 -9.74
CA LYS A 167 -18.14 -2.62 -10.26
C LYS A 167 -16.80 -1.92 -10.11
N HIS A 168 -16.60 -0.87 -10.89
CA HIS A 168 -15.42 -0.01 -10.79
C HIS A 168 -15.32 0.65 -9.41
N GLY A 169 -14.16 0.53 -8.78
CA GLY A 169 -13.87 1.23 -7.54
C GLY A 169 -13.66 2.72 -7.78
N ILE A 170 -14.07 3.56 -6.84
CA ILE A 170 -13.79 5.00 -6.89
C ILE A 170 -13.18 5.44 -5.56
N LEU A 171 -12.00 6.07 -5.61
CA LEU A 171 -11.41 6.79 -4.49
C LEU A 171 -11.67 8.27 -4.65
N GLN A 172 -12.29 8.91 -3.66
CA GLN A 172 -12.44 10.37 -3.63
C GLN A 172 -11.72 10.95 -2.43
N ILE A 173 -10.99 12.03 -2.65
CA ILE A 173 -10.21 12.71 -1.63
C ILE A 173 -10.50 14.20 -1.73
N LYS A 174 -10.81 14.83 -0.60
CA LYS A 174 -10.99 16.27 -0.46
C LYS A 174 -9.76 16.86 0.22
N LEU A 175 -9.18 17.90 -0.36
CA LEU A 175 -7.93 18.51 0.09
C LEU A 175 -8.15 19.85 0.79
N ALA A 176 -7.37 20.11 1.85
CA ALA A 176 -7.31 21.39 2.54
C ALA A 176 -6.45 22.43 1.80
N LYS A 177 -5.46 21.94 1.05
CA LYS A 177 -4.47 22.74 0.32
C LYS A 177 -4.24 22.11 -1.04
N ALA A 178 -3.89 22.94 -2.02
CA ALA A 178 -3.49 22.47 -3.34
C ALA A 178 -2.33 21.47 -3.24
N PRO A 179 -2.28 20.45 -4.12
CA PRO A 179 -1.19 19.49 -4.18
C PRO A 179 0.09 20.12 -4.73
N THR A 180 1.19 19.38 -4.67
CA THR A 180 2.44 19.73 -5.37
C THR A 180 2.56 18.96 -6.68
N PHE A 181 3.22 19.56 -7.66
CA PHE A 181 3.36 19.00 -9.00
C PHE A 181 4.82 18.75 -9.33
N PHE A 182 5.08 17.65 -10.01
CA PHE A 182 6.39 17.28 -10.49
C PHE A 182 6.32 16.77 -11.93
N ARG A 183 7.42 16.90 -12.64
CA ARG A 183 7.63 16.24 -13.93
C ARG A 183 8.92 15.44 -13.89
N HIS A 184 8.94 14.38 -14.67
CA HIS A 184 10.10 13.59 -14.91
C HIS A 184 10.96 14.30 -15.95
N ILE A 185 12.25 14.44 -15.66
CA ILE A 185 13.23 14.92 -16.62
C ILE A 185 14.23 13.82 -16.91
N ASP A 186 14.56 13.69 -18.19
CA ASP A 186 15.72 12.89 -18.57
C ASP A 186 16.97 13.64 -18.10
N PRO A 187 17.87 12.97 -17.39
CA PRO A 187 19.04 13.63 -16.88
C PRO A 187 19.99 13.98 -18.04
N PRO A 188 20.72 15.11 -17.97
CA PRO A 188 21.68 15.48 -19.01
C PRO A 188 22.77 14.43 -19.24
N ASN A 189 23.09 13.65 -18.20
CA ASN A 189 24.03 12.56 -18.25
C ASN A 189 23.28 11.22 -18.40
N PRO A 190 23.53 10.42 -19.45
CA PRO A 190 22.92 9.10 -19.65
C PRO A 190 23.16 8.11 -18.50
N ARG A 191 24.20 8.33 -17.68
CA ARG A 191 24.51 7.50 -16.49
C ARG A 191 23.72 7.88 -15.24
N SER A 192 23.03 9.03 -15.26
CA SER A 192 22.21 9.45 -14.14
C SER A 192 20.84 8.79 -14.24
N HIS A 193 20.26 8.46 -13.09
CA HIS A 193 18.86 8.05 -13.05
C HIS A 193 17.95 9.26 -13.25
N PRO A 194 16.81 9.10 -13.93
CA PRO A 194 15.84 10.16 -14.05
C PRO A 194 15.36 10.70 -12.70
N LYS A 195 15.03 11.99 -12.67
CA LYS A 195 14.64 12.69 -11.45
C LYS A 195 13.27 13.33 -11.59
N TRP A 196 12.57 13.40 -10.45
CA TRP A 196 11.39 14.24 -10.30
C TRP A 196 11.84 15.66 -9.98
N GLU A 197 11.46 16.61 -10.83
CA GLU A 197 11.62 18.03 -10.56
C GLU A 197 10.27 18.69 -10.28
N PRO A 198 10.22 19.70 -9.39
CA PRO A 198 9.04 20.53 -9.24
C PRO A 198 8.57 21.07 -10.59
N SER A 199 7.26 21.09 -10.79
CA SER A 199 6.64 21.59 -12.01
C SER A 199 5.48 22.53 -11.70
N ASN A 200 5.03 23.25 -12.72
CA ASN A 200 3.78 24.00 -12.65
C ASN A 200 2.59 23.02 -12.75
N ASP A 201 1.40 23.53 -12.41
CA ASP A 201 0.17 22.78 -12.59
C ASP A 201 -0.07 22.47 -14.08
N PHE A 202 -0.15 21.19 -14.41
CA PHE A 202 -0.44 20.68 -15.76
C PHE A 202 -1.92 20.31 -15.95
N THR A 203 -2.77 20.61 -14.97
CA THR A 203 -4.21 20.34 -15.00
C THR A 203 -5.03 21.56 -15.44
N GLY A 204 -4.42 22.57 -16.06
CA GLY A 204 -5.10 23.79 -16.50
C GLY A 204 -5.62 24.66 -15.35
N GLY A 205 -5.03 24.58 -14.15
CA GLY A 205 -5.49 25.28 -12.96
C GLY A 205 -6.53 24.51 -12.14
N HIS A 206 -7.00 23.34 -12.60
CA HIS A 206 -8.06 22.62 -11.91
C HIS A 206 -7.61 22.05 -10.57
N ALA A 207 -6.41 21.49 -10.46
CA ALA A 207 -5.87 20.96 -9.21
C ALA A 207 -5.51 22.05 -8.19
N LEU A 208 -5.31 23.29 -8.66
CA LEU A 208 -5.15 24.45 -7.78
C LEU A 208 -6.50 24.98 -7.25
N LYS A 209 -7.58 24.85 -8.03
CA LYS A 209 -8.91 25.42 -7.71
C LYS A 209 -9.87 24.44 -7.04
N HIS A 210 -9.85 23.18 -7.46
CA HIS A 210 -10.80 22.17 -7.00
C HIS A 210 -10.16 21.25 -5.96
N GLN A 211 -10.76 21.21 -4.78
CA GLN A 211 -10.26 20.42 -3.65
C GLN A 211 -10.53 18.91 -3.80
N VAL A 212 -11.47 18.51 -4.65
CA VAL A 212 -11.89 17.11 -4.77
C VAL A 212 -11.21 16.43 -5.96
N HIS A 213 -10.45 15.39 -5.65
CA HIS A 213 -9.84 14.48 -6.61
C HIS A 213 -10.60 13.17 -6.59
N SER A 214 -10.99 12.66 -7.76
CA SER A 214 -11.65 11.36 -7.91
C SER A 214 -10.83 10.45 -8.82
N LEU A 215 -10.48 9.26 -8.33
CA LEU A 215 -9.76 8.24 -9.09
C LEU A 215 -10.65 7.01 -9.27
N GLY A 216 -10.72 6.51 -10.50
CA GLY A 216 -11.40 5.26 -10.84
C GLY A 216 -10.43 4.07 -10.88
N PHE A 217 -10.92 2.87 -10.58
CA PHE A 217 -10.15 1.64 -10.56
C PHE A 217 -10.92 0.50 -11.24
N PRO A 218 -10.22 -0.54 -11.72
CA PRO A 218 -10.87 -1.79 -12.12
C PRO A 218 -11.64 -2.43 -10.93
N PRO A 219 -12.63 -3.29 -11.21
CA PRO A 219 -13.33 -4.03 -10.15
C PRO A 219 -12.37 -4.80 -9.25
N GLY A 220 -12.57 -4.70 -7.92
CA GLY A 220 -11.77 -5.42 -6.92
C GLY A 220 -10.37 -4.86 -6.63
N ASP A 221 -9.84 -3.96 -7.46
CA ASP A 221 -8.45 -3.51 -7.33
C ASP A 221 -8.24 -2.51 -6.18
N LEU A 222 -9.20 -1.63 -5.90
CA LEU A 222 -9.07 -0.58 -4.89
C LEU A 222 -9.10 -1.12 -3.44
N ASP A 223 -9.91 -2.14 -3.19
CA ASP A 223 -10.37 -2.50 -1.85
C ASP A 223 -9.23 -2.89 -0.90
N LYS A 224 -8.34 -3.79 -1.35
CA LYS A 224 -7.18 -4.22 -0.55
C LYS A 224 -6.24 -3.05 -0.19
N TYR A 225 -6.01 -2.11 -1.12
CA TYR A 225 -5.12 -0.98 -0.89
C TYR A 225 -5.77 0.06 0.00
N TYR A 226 -7.07 0.31 -0.18
CA TYR A 226 -7.82 1.24 0.65
C TYR A 226 -7.89 0.77 2.11
N ARG A 227 -8.19 -0.51 2.34
CA ARG A 227 -8.17 -1.13 3.68
C ARG A 227 -6.81 -0.99 4.35
N LYS A 228 -5.73 -1.31 3.62
CA LYS A 228 -4.36 -1.15 4.13
C LYS A 228 -4.05 0.32 4.45
N LEU A 229 -4.47 1.27 3.61
CA LEU A 229 -4.25 2.70 3.82
C LEU A 229 -4.89 3.20 5.13
N ILE A 230 -6.17 2.93 5.35
CA ILE A 230 -6.87 3.40 6.56
C ILE A 230 -6.41 2.67 7.83
N GLN A 231 -5.96 1.42 7.73
CA GLN A 231 -5.38 0.69 8.87
C GLN A 231 -3.99 1.21 9.25
N HIS A 232 -3.25 1.81 8.31
CA HIS A 232 -1.90 2.30 8.54
C HIS A 232 -1.86 3.63 9.30
N ASP A 233 -2.92 4.46 9.23
CA ASP A 233 -2.96 5.77 9.86
C ASP A 233 -4.35 6.09 10.43
N ASN A 234 -4.43 6.21 11.76
CA ASN A 234 -5.68 6.47 12.48
C ASN A 234 -6.38 7.75 12.04
N ARG A 235 -5.63 8.77 11.62
CA ARG A 235 -6.25 10.01 11.11
C ARG A 235 -6.90 9.75 9.76
N LEU A 236 -6.26 9.02 8.84
CA LEU A 236 -6.90 8.64 7.58
C LEU A 236 -8.17 7.80 7.80
N LEU A 237 -8.17 6.91 8.80
CA LEU A 237 -9.39 6.18 9.21
C LEU A 237 -10.50 7.13 9.66
N GLN A 238 -10.21 8.10 10.53
CA GLN A 238 -11.21 9.09 10.96
C GLN A 238 -11.73 9.92 9.79
N LEU A 239 -10.83 10.38 8.91
CA LEU A 239 -11.20 11.13 7.70
C LEU A 239 -12.01 10.31 6.70
N SER A 240 -11.94 8.98 6.76
CA SER A 240 -12.76 8.07 5.95
C SER A 240 -14.23 8.02 6.37
N GLN A 241 -14.51 8.42 7.62
CA GLN A 241 -15.84 8.39 8.22
C GLN A 241 -16.53 9.76 8.19
N VAL A 242 -15.79 10.81 7.81
CA VAL A 242 -16.34 12.16 7.63
C VAL A 242 -17.28 12.16 6.44
N SER A 243 -18.45 12.79 6.59
CA SER A 243 -19.39 12.99 5.49
C SER A 243 -18.71 13.70 4.33
N PHE A 244 -18.65 13.05 3.18
CA PHE A 244 -18.11 13.63 1.96
C PHE A 244 -19.17 14.55 1.33
N SER A 245 -19.36 15.73 1.92
CA SER A 245 -20.25 16.74 1.36
C SER A 245 -19.73 17.19 0.00
N LYS A 246 -20.64 17.42 -0.94
CA LYS A 246 -20.33 18.06 -2.23
C LYS A 246 -19.75 19.46 -2.02
#